data_AF-A0A948Q9Q5-F1
#
_entry.id   AF-A0A948Q9Q5-F1
#
_cell.length_a   1.000
_cell.length_b   1.000
_cell.length_c   1.000
_cell.angle_alpha   90.00
_cell.angle_beta   90.00
_cell.angle_gamma   90.00
#
_symmetry.space_group_name_H-M   'P 1'
#
loop_
_entity.id
_entity.type
_entity.pdbx_description
1 polymer ?
#
loop_
_entity_poly.entity_id
_entity_poly.type
_entity_poly.pdbx_seq_one_letter_code
_entity_poly.pdbx_strand_id
1 'polypeptide(L)'
;MAHAYTPGLKAIPCTRLTKNRLLPIAGKVLVEKGKEVEALDIVAETELPGRVYPMNIANRLGINPDEVKGFMLKLPGDKIKKGEV
;
A
#
# COMPACT_ATOMS: atom_id res chain seq x y z
N MET A 1 7.47 9.51 -45.31
CA MET A 1 6.57 9.22 -44.18
C MET A 1 7.29 8.28 -43.23
N ALA A 2 7.99 8.84 -42.24
CA ALA A 2 8.72 8.06 -41.24
C ALA A 2 7.72 7.61 -40.17
N HIS A 3 7.23 6.38 -40.26
CA HIS A 3 6.46 5.79 -39.18
C HIS A 3 7.42 5.50 -38.02
N ALA A 4 7.21 6.18 -36.89
CA ALA A 4 7.97 5.99 -35.67
C ALA A 4 7.60 4.65 -35.01
N TYR A 5 8.11 3.55 -35.56
CA TYR A 5 8.07 2.25 -34.91
C TYR A 5 9.34 2.09 -34.08
N THR A 6 9.26 2.40 -32.79
CA THR A 6 10.32 2.10 -31.83
C THR A 6 10.59 0.59 -31.84
N PRO A 7 11.86 0.12 -31.84
CA PRO A 7 12.16 -1.31 -31.79
C PRO A 7 11.45 -1.96 -30.60
N GLY A 8 10.60 -2.95 -30.87
CA GLY A 8 9.76 -3.61 -29.87
C GLY A 8 8.26 -3.24 -29.92
N LEU A 9 7.86 -2.27 -30.74
CA LEU A 9 6.45 -1.96 -30.98
C LEU A 9 5.84 -2.98 -31.95
N LYS A 10 4.89 -3.78 -31.46
CA LYS A 10 4.14 -4.73 -32.28
C LYS A 10 2.84 -4.08 -32.75
N ALA A 11 2.72 -3.80 -34.05
CA ALA A 11 1.45 -3.41 -34.64
C ALA A 11 0.57 -4.66 -34.76
N ILE A 12 -0.60 -4.63 -34.12
CA ILE A 12 -1.57 -5.73 -34.14
C ILE A 12 -2.86 -5.16 -34.72
N PRO A 13 -3.57 -5.86 -35.62
CA PRO A 13 -4.90 -5.45 -36.07
C PRO A 13 -5.85 -5.27 -34.87
N CYS A 14 -7.01 -4.64 -35.10
CA CYS A 14 -8.02 -4.41 -34.05
C CYS A 14 -8.27 -5.69 -33.23
N THR A 15 -7.79 -5.72 -31.99
CA THR A 15 -7.72 -6.92 -31.15
C THR A 15 -8.25 -6.61 -29.76
N ARG A 16 -9.11 -7.50 -29.24
CA ARG A 16 -9.56 -7.45 -27.84
C ARG A 16 -8.43 -7.94 -26.93
N LEU A 17 -7.91 -7.04 -26.09
CA LEU A 17 -6.89 -7.37 -25.10
C LEU A 17 -7.56 -7.77 -23.77
N THR A 18 -7.20 -8.93 -23.25
CA THR A 18 -7.58 -9.34 -21.88
C THR A 18 -6.31 -9.54 -21.07
N LYS A 19 -6.19 -8.84 -19.93
CA LYS A 19 -5.06 -8.98 -19.01
C LYS A 19 -5.61 -9.21 -17.60
N ASN A 20 -5.11 -10.24 -16.95
CA ASN A 20 -5.44 -10.51 -15.56
C ASN A 20 -4.56 -9.60 -14.67
N ARG A 21 -5.20 -8.80 -13.82
CA ARG A 21 -4.54 -8.02 -12.77
C ARG A 21 -4.84 -8.72 -11.44
N LEU A 22 -3.80 -9.19 -10.76
CA LEU A 22 -3.90 -9.90 -9.48
C LEU A 22 -3.17 -9.08 -8.42
N LEU A 23 -3.77 -8.96 -7.24
CA LEU A 23 -3.05 -8.41 -6.09
C LEU A 23 -1.98 -9.41 -5.64
N PRO A 24 -0.72 -8.98 -5.41
CA PRO A 24 0.34 -9.87 -4.93
C PRO A 24 0.09 -10.42 -3.52
N ILE A 25 -0.74 -9.72 -2.74
CA ILE A 25 -1.11 -10.03 -1.36
C ILE A 25 -2.63 -9.95 -1.26
N ALA A 26 -3.21 -10.72 -0.34
CA ALA A 26 -4.65 -10.65 -0.05
C ALA A 26 -5.05 -9.22 0.32
N GLY A 27 -6.06 -8.70 -0.39
CA GLY A 27 -6.56 -7.35 -0.21
C GLY A 27 -8.06 -7.28 -0.52
N LYS A 28 -8.53 -6.11 -0.93
CA LYS A 28 -9.94 -5.84 -1.21
C LYS A 28 -10.14 -5.42 -2.66
N VAL A 29 -11.21 -5.90 -3.27
CA VAL A 29 -11.67 -5.44 -4.58
C VAL A 29 -12.67 -4.31 -4.34
N LEU A 30 -12.43 -3.15 -4.97
CA LEU A 30 -13.21 -1.92 -4.79
C LEU A 30 -14.34 -1.76 -5.82
N VAL A 31 -14.44 -2.70 -6.75
CA VAL A 31 -15.41 -2.67 -7.85
C VAL A 31 -16.25 -3.95 -7.90
N GLU A 32 -17.45 -3.83 -8.43
CA GLU A 32 -18.36 -4.95 -8.63
C GLU A 32 -18.17 -5.60 -9.99
N LYS A 33 -18.61 -6.85 -10.11
CA LYS A 33 -18.56 -7.59 -11.38
C LYS A 33 -19.43 -6.90 -12.42
N GLY A 34 -18.83 -6.59 -13.57
CA GLY A 34 -19.52 -5.95 -14.70
C GLY A 34 -19.45 -4.42 -14.69
N LYS A 35 -18.85 -3.79 -13.67
CA LYS A 35 -18.60 -2.36 -13.67
C LYS A 35 -17.58 -1.97 -14.75
N GLU A 36 -17.92 -0.97 -15.56
CA GLU A 36 -16.97 -0.33 -16.48
C GLU A 36 -15.97 0.53 -15.70
N VAL A 37 -14.70 0.46 -16.10
CA VAL A 37 -13.58 1.14 -15.42
C VAL A 37 -12.62 1.71 -16.45
N GLU A 38 -12.05 2.87 -16.14
CA GLU A 38 -11.03 3.53 -16.94
C GLU A 38 -9.63 2.94 -16.69
N ALA A 39 -8.69 3.26 -17.57
CA ALA A 39 -7.33 2.70 -17.51
C ALA A 39 -6.61 2.95 -16.17
N LEU A 40 -6.91 4.07 -15.50
CA LEU A 40 -6.29 4.53 -14.25
C LEU A 40 -7.14 4.26 -13.00
N ASP A 41 -8.32 3.65 -13.15
CA ASP A 41 -9.18 3.39 -12.02
C ASP A 41 -8.59 2.36 -11.05
N ILE A 42 -8.71 2.66 -9.76
CA ILE A 42 -8.29 1.76 -8.70
C ILE A 42 -9.38 0.70 -8.50
N VAL A 43 -9.14 -0.49 -9.04
CA VAL A 43 -10.09 -1.60 -8.99
C VAL A 43 -9.93 -2.50 -7.76
N ALA A 44 -8.73 -2.52 -7.18
CA ALA A 44 -8.39 -3.36 -6.03
C ALA A 44 -7.20 -2.74 -5.28
N GLU A 45 -7.15 -2.93 -3.98
CA GLU A 45 -6.09 -2.45 -3.11
C GLU A 45 -5.67 -3.51 -2.08
N THR A 46 -4.43 -3.42 -1.61
CA THR A 46 -3.94 -4.24 -0.51
C THR A 46 -3.11 -3.37 0.42
N GLU A 47 -3.20 -3.64 1.73
CA GLU A 47 -2.31 -3.03 2.69
C GLU A 47 -1.00 -3.81 2.70
N LEU A 48 0.09 -3.14 2.32
CA LEU A 48 1.43 -3.70 2.48
C LEU A 48 1.91 -3.36 3.89
N PRO A 49 2.03 -4.34 4.82
CA PRO A 49 2.52 -4.05 6.15
C PRO A 49 3.92 -3.44 6.04
N GLY A 50 4.08 -2.26 6.64
CA GLY A 50 5.36 -1.56 6.68
C GLY A 50 6.39 -2.28 7.55
N ARG A 51 7.62 -1.75 7.57
CA ARG A 51 8.65 -2.25 8.49
C ARG A 51 8.24 -1.97 9.93
N VAL A 52 8.21 -3.01 10.75
CA VAL A 52 8.01 -2.90 12.19
C VAL A 52 9.35 -2.53 12.84
N TYR A 53 9.35 -1.47 13.65
CA TYR A 53 10.51 -1.04 14.42
C TYR A 53 10.26 -1.30 15.91
N PRO A 54 10.84 -2.35 16.50
CA PRO A 54 10.76 -2.54 17.94
C PRO A 54 11.51 -1.41 18.64
N MET A 55 10.88 -0.77 19.62
CA MET A 55 11.50 0.29 20.42
C MET A 55 11.41 -0.06 21.90
N ASN A 56 12.57 -0.07 22.57
CA ASN A 56 12.62 -0.26 24.01
C ASN A 56 12.39 1.09 24.72
N ILE A 57 11.12 1.35 25.03
CA ILE A 57 10.69 2.58 25.70
C ILE A 57 11.15 2.62 27.15
N ALA A 58 11.11 1.49 27.87
CA ALA A 58 11.53 1.38 29.27
C ALA A 58 12.98 1.87 29.44
N ASN A 59 13.91 1.36 28.62
CA ASN A 59 15.31 1.77 28.66
C ASN A 59 15.51 3.23 28.24
N ARG A 60 14.68 3.75 27.31
CA ARG A 60 14.79 5.15 26.86
C ARG A 60 14.31 6.15 27.89
N LEU A 61 13.29 5.79 28.68
CA LEU A 61 12.75 6.61 29.76
C LEU A 61 13.44 6.36 31.10
N GLY A 62 14.22 5.28 31.22
CA GLY A 62 14.90 4.91 32.47
C GLY A 62 13.95 4.40 33.55
N ILE A 63 12.81 3.83 33.15
CA ILE A 63 11.74 3.36 34.05
C ILE A 63 11.59 1.85 33.99
N ASN A 64 10.93 1.29 35.00
CA ASN A 64 10.60 -0.13 35.00
C ASN A 64 9.58 -0.46 33.89
N PRO A 65 9.63 -1.66 33.28
CA PRO A 65 8.70 -2.06 32.23
C PRO A 65 7.22 -1.92 32.60
N ASP A 66 6.89 -2.13 33.88
CA ASP A 66 5.52 -2.06 34.40
C ASP A 66 4.97 -0.62 34.43
N GLU A 67 5.85 0.37 34.52
CA GLU A 67 5.48 1.79 34.63
C GLU A 67 5.28 2.46 33.28
N VAL A 68 5.77 1.84 32.19
CA VAL A 68 5.73 2.41 30.83
C VAL A 68 4.34 2.87 30.44
N LYS A 69 3.30 2.08 30.75
CA LYS A 69 1.91 2.42 30.40
C LYS A 69 1.43 3.74 31.03
N GLY A 70 1.95 4.11 32.20
CA GLY A 70 1.56 5.34 32.91
C GLY A 70 2.22 6.61 32.36
N PHE A 71 3.35 6.46 31.67
CA PHE A 71 4.11 7.59 31.11
C PHE A 71 3.94 7.76 29.59
N MET A 72 3.17 6.88 28.95
CA MET A 72 2.89 6.97 27.52
C MET A 72 1.74 7.95 27.24
N LEU A 73 1.97 8.88 26.32
CA LEU A 73 0.95 9.84 25.85
C LEU A 73 -0.01 9.24 24.80
N LYS A 74 0.34 8.08 24.24
CA LYS A 74 -0.41 7.40 23.18
C LYS A 74 -0.71 5.96 23.58
N LEU A 75 -1.90 5.50 23.23
CA LEU A 75 -2.37 4.14 23.47
C LEU A 75 -2.09 3.22 22.27
N PRO A 76 -2.13 1.89 22.47
CA PRO A 76 -2.06 0.95 21.36
C PRO A 76 -3.13 1.25 20.30
N GLY A 77 -2.69 1.48 19.05
CA GLY A 77 -3.58 1.80 17.92
C GLY A 77 -3.63 3.28 17.56
N ASP A 78 -3.06 4.17 18.37
CA ASP A 78 -3.03 5.59 18.05
C ASP A 78 -2.06 5.89 16.90
N LYS A 79 -2.47 6.81 16.03
CA LYS A 79 -1.60 7.35 14.98
C LYS A 79 -0.62 8.34 15.60
N ILE A 80 0.64 8.24 15.20
CA ILE A 80 1.73 9.12 15.64
C ILE A 80 2.30 9.82 14.40
N LYS A 81 2.56 11.12 14.49
CA LYS A 81 3.24 11.89 13.44
C LYS A 81 4.67 12.26 13.83
N LYS A 82 5.53 12.44 12.82
CA LYS A 82 6.91 12.87 13.04
C LYS A 82 6.92 14.29 13.66
N GLY A 83 7.57 14.44 14.81
CA GLY A 83 7.67 15.70 15.54
C GLY A 83 6.51 15.96 16.52
N GLU A 84 5.60 15.00 16.69
CA GLU A 84 4.61 15.01 17.75
C GLU A 84 5.27 14.62 19.08
N VAL A 85 4.86 15.27 20.18
CA VAL A 85 5.31 14.99 21.55
C VAL A 85 4.30 14.04 22.21
#